data_AF-A0A7X7LSF1-F1
#
_entry.id   AF-A0A7X7LSF1-F1
#
_cell.length_a   1.000
_cell.length_b   1.000
_cell.length_c   1.000
_cell.angle_alpha   90.00
_cell.angle_beta   90.00
_cell.angle_gamma   90.00
#
_symmetry.space_group_name_H-M   'P 1'
#
loop_
_entity.id
_entity.type
_entity.pdbx_description
1 polymer ?
#
loop_
_entity_poly.entity_id
_entity_poly.type
_entity_poly.pdbx_seq_one_letter_code
_entity_poly.pdbx_strand_id
1 'polypeptide(L)'
;MKKQSSKIGKKIFLIIVLIFGAFLLSIGIQFLVNNSIEAMPQRPAESLDSGGSDRLIYYYDQSINHGSLPEGIELTETFVNSQLEGTFAYINGRYDVSDFRMNSLVRLLLGYGEYLPASTREEIKEVMLGFKYWMDQGGADSMCYWSENHQILFSTEEYLVGQTFPDDTFTVDGKSGAEHQEMAKVRINAWMEQRFQYGFTEWYSNNYYPEDIAPMANFIQFANDALMVNRMKMVLDLLFYDLASQSYRYEGKDPSDEERIYYVNLSSSGRMYSDNRVSDDTGNRLRPYVDYIMQPEETRGFANSWATSTNGFFNCFKQMMEAKDNENNPYYEVPAVIKMIFDDPAEAKIIRSSQSLDTEELETEGLLGQADPQIMMQFDMEAFTNPATIANTMEYIAKNKMFSNDFLNDFKLINLWPLRAFGLLGT
;
A
#
# COMPACT_ATOMS: atom_id res chain seq x y z
N MET A 1 46.89 -40.74 40.99
CA MET A 1 46.25 -39.47 40.56
C MET A 1 46.35 -39.18 39.05
N LYS A 2 47.50 -39.29 38.36
CA LYS A 2 47.62 -38.98 36.90
C LYS A 2 46.70 -39.77 35.94
N LYS A 3 46.43 -41.06 36.19
CA LYS A 3 45.54 -41.90 35.34
C LYS A 3 44.05 -41.51 35.42
N GLN A 4 43.60 -40.91 36.51
CA GLN A 4 42.20 -40.53 36.73
C GLN A 4 41.89 -39.17 36.10
N SER A 5 42.84 -38.22 36.19
CA SER A 5 42.82 -36.94 35.46
C SER A 5 42.75 -37.13 33.93
N SER A 6 43.50 -38.09 33.37
CA SER A 6 43.46 -38.40 31.92
C SER A 6 42.12 -38.98 31.45
N LYS A 7 41.42 -39.76 32.29
CA LYS A 7 40.08 -40.29 31.96
C LYS A 7 39.01 -39.21 31.99
N ILE A 8 39.12 -38.27 32.93
CA ILE A 8 38.23 -37.10 33.02
C ILE A 8 38.40 -36.20 31.80
N GLY A 9 39.65 -35.91 31.40
CA GLY A 9 39.95 -35.13 30.19
C GLY A 9 39.39 -35.77 28.90
N LYS A 10 39.50 -37.10 28.75
CA LYS A 10 38.90 -37.81 27.61
C LYS A 10 37.37 -37.75 27.58
N LYS A 11 36.71 -37.86 28.75
CA LYS A 11 35.25 -37.72 28.85
C LYS A 11 34.80 -36.30 28.49
N ILE A 12 35.48 -35.29 29.02
CA ILE A 12 35.18 -33.88 28.72
C ILE A 12 35.36 -33.61 27.22
N PHE A 13 36.46 -34.07 26.62
CA PHE A 13 36.70 -33.93 25.19
C PHE A 13 35.59 -34.59 24.34
N LEU A 14 35.17 -35.81 24.68
CA LEU A 14 34.09 -36.50 23.99
C LEU A 14 32.76 -35.74 24.10
N ILE A 15 32.44 -35.18 25.28
CA ILE A 15 31.25 -34.36 25.49
C ILE A 15 31.30 -33.11 24.60
N ILE A 16 32.44 -32.41 24.53
CA ILE A 16 32.60 -31.23 23.67
C ILE A 16 32.39 -31.60 22.20
N VAL A 17 32.98 -32.71 21.73
CA VAL A 17 32.79 -33.20 20.35
C VAL A 17 31.33 -33.53 20.07
N LEU A 18 30.62 -34.18 21.02
CA LEU A 18 29.21 -34.48 20.87
C LEU A 18 28.33 -33.23 20.82
N ILE A 19 28.61 -32.24 21.69
CA ILE A 19 27.91 -30.95 21.69
C ILE A 19 28.16 -30.22 20.36
N PHE A 20 29.40 -30.16 19.89
CA PHE A 20 29.75 -29.53 18.63
C PHE A 20 29.11 -30.26 17.43
N GLY A 21 29.08 -31.59 17.46
CA GLY A 21 28.40 -32.40 16.46
C GLY A 21 26.88 -32.16 16.45
N ALA A 22 26.24 -32.09 17.61
CA ALA A 22 24.82 -31.76 17.74
C ALA A 22 24.52 -30.33 17.27
N PHE A 23 25.41 -29.38 17.58
CA PHE A 23 25.34 -28.00 17.12
C PHE A 23 25.37 -27.94 15.58
N LEU A 24 26.37 -28.55 14.93
CA LEU A 24 26.45 -28.59 13.46
C LEU A 24 25.26 -29.32 12.82
N LEU A 25 24.82 -30.43 13.42
CA LEU A 25 23.64 -31.16 12.95
C LEU A 25 22.38 -30.30 13.01
N SER A 26 22.20 -29.53 14.09
CA SER A 26 21.04 -28.62 14.23
C SER A 26 21.00 -27.56 13.12
N ILE A 27 22.17 -27.01 12.75
CA ILE A 27 22.30 -26.05 11.65
C ILE A 27 21.97 -26.73 10.32
N GLY A 28 22.50 -27.92 10.08
CA GLY A 28 22.21 -28.69 8.87
C GLY A 28 20.73 -29.02 8.70
N ILE A 29 20.05 -29.42 9.78
CA ILE A 29 18.60 -29.66 9.78
C ILE A 29 17.84 -28.38 9.44
N GLN A 30 18.16 -27.26 10.11
CA GLN A 30 17.49 -25.99 9.84
C GLN A 30 17.73 -25.51 8.41
N PHE A 31 18.94 -25.66 7.88
CA PHE A 31 19.25 -25.34 6.49
C PHE A 31 18.38 -26.15 5.51
N LEU A 32 18.22 -27.45 5.74
CA LEU A 32 17.35 -28.30 4.92
C LEU A 32 15.87 -27.87 5.02
N VAL A 33 15.39 -27.56 6.22
CA VAL A 33 14.02 -27.04 6.43
C VAL A 33 13.82 -25.73 5.66
N ASN A 34 14.76 -24.78 5.80
CA ASN A 34 14.67 -23.49 5.11
C ASN A 34 14.64 -23.66 3.59
N ASN A 35 15.50 -24.52 3.03
CA ASN A 35 15.52 -24.77 1.58
C ASN A 35 14.27 -25.45 1.04
N SER A 36 13.47 -26.09 1.90
CA SER A 36 12.18 -26.68 1.51
C SER A 36 11.02 -25.67 1.44
N ILE A 37 11.24 -24.43 1.87
CA ILE A 37 10.22 -23.37 1.82
C ILE A 37 10.20 -22.77 0.40
N GLU A 38 9.14 -23.06 -0.35
CA GLU A 38 8.91 -22.51 -1.68
C GLU A 38 8.27 -21.12 -1.61
N ALA A 39 8.59 -20.28 -2.60
CA ALA A 39 7.99 -18.96 -2.75
C ALA A 39 6.57 -19.09 -3.31
N MET A 40 5.65 -18.33 -2.75
CA MET A 40 4.30 -18.14 -3.27
C MET A 40 4.39 -17.29 -4.55
N PRO A 41 3.65 -17.62 -5.62
CA PRO A 41 3.71 -16.84 -6.84
C PRO A 41 3.14 -15.43 -6.62
N GLN A 42 3.81 -14.40 -7.15
CA GLN A 42 3.31 -13.02 -7.12
C GLN A 42 2.04 -12.81 -7.97
N ARG A 43 1.76 -13.70 -8.92
CA ARG A 43 0.64 -13.60 -9.86
C ARG A 43 -0.02 -14.96 -10.08
N PRO A 44 -1.30 -15.00 -10.45
CA PRO A 44 -1.96 -16.24 -10.83
C PRO A 44 -1.29 -16.87 -12.05
N ALA A 45 -1.33 -18.20 -12.13
CA ALA A 45 -0.76 -18.94 -13.26
C ALA A 45 -1.45 -18.60 -14.60
N GLU A 46 -2.76 -18.32 -14.55
CA GLU A 46 -3.55 -17.82 -15.67
C GLU A 46 -3.95 -16.37 -15.40
N SER A 47 -3.95 -15.53 -16.44
CA SER A 47 -4.33 -14.13 -16.30
C SER A 47 -5.80 -14.00 -15.90
N LEU A 48 -6.06 -13.31 -14.80
CA LEU A 48 -7.40 -12.98 -14.33
C LEU A 48 -7.74 -11.52 -14.69
N ASP A 49 -8.96 -11.27 -15.14
CA ASP A 49 -9.50 -9.91 -15.21
C ASP A 49 -9.87 -9.44 -13.79
N SER A 50 -8.89 -8.84 -13.11
CA SER A 50 -9.01 -8.38 -11.73
C SER A 50 -9.42 -6.91 -11.59
N GLY A 51 -9.75 -6.24 -12.69
CA GLY A 51 -10.12 -4.81 -12.71
C GLY A 51 -11.62 -4.55 -12.65
N GLY A 52 -12.42 -5.53 -12.21
CA GLY A 52 -13.88 -5.44 -12.24
C GLY A 52 -14.45 -4.42 -11.28
N SER A 53 -13.93 -4.35 -10.05
CA SER A 53 -14.32 -3.35 -9.06
C SER A 53 -14.05 -1.92 -9.54
N ASP A 54 -12.89 -1.67 -10.15
CA ASP A 54 -12.53 -0.37 -10.74
C ASP A 54 -13.55 0.10 -11.80
N ARG A 55 -13.99 -0.82 -12.67
CA ARG A 55 -15.00 -0.51 -13.68
C ARG A 55 -16.37 -0.29 -13.05
N LEU A 56 -16.75 -1.10 -12.06
CA LEU A 56 -18.04 -0.98 -11.38
C LEU A 56 -18.17 0.34 -10.62
N ILE A 57 -17.13 0.81 -9.92
CA ILE A 57 -17.22 2.11 -9.25
C ILE A 57 -17.45 3.25 -10.25
N TYR A 58 -16.88 3.16 -11.45
CA TYR A 58 -17.15 4.11 -12.53
C TYR A 58 -18.59 3.96 -13.06
N TYR A 59 -19.06 2.75 -13.35
CA TYR A 59 -20.41 2.56 -13.88
C TYR A 59 -21.52 2.97 -12.91
N TYR A 60 -21.37 2.65 -11.63
CA TYR A 60 -22.32 3.09 -10.60
C TYR A 60 -22.32 4.61 -10.44
N ASP A 61 -21.15 5.25 -10.46
CA ASP A 61 -21.04 6.72 -10.46
C ASP A 61 -21.78 7.35 -11.63
N GLN A 62 -21.51 6.85 -12.84
CA GLN A 62 -22.16 7.33 -14.07
C GLN A 62 -23.68 7.16 -14.01
N SER A 63 -24.17 6.01 -13.54
CA SER A 63 -25.61 5.76 -13.41
C SER A 63 -26.28 6.65 -12.36
N ILE A 64 -25.66 6.85 -11.20
CA ILE A 64 -26.30 7.47 -10.03
C ILE A 64 -26.12 8.98 -10.05
N ASN A 65 -24.91 9.46 -10.31
CA ASN A 65 -24.55 10.87 -10.18
C ASN A 65 -24.59 11.62 -11.51
N HIS A 66 -24.46 10.94 -12.64
CA HIS A 66 -24.46 11.56 -13.97
C HIS A 66 -25.66 11.20 -14.84
N GLY A 67 -26.48 10.21 -14.42
CA GLY A 67 -27.71 9.82 -15.10
C GLY A 67 -27.50 9.17 -16.47
N SER A 68 -26.30 8.65 -16.75
CA SER A 68 -25.95 7.97 -18.01
C SER A 68 -25.08 6.76 -17.76
N LEU A 69 -25.26 5.68 -18.52
CA LEU A 69 -24.35 4.55 -18.53
C LEU A 69 -23.65 4.46 -19.90
N PRO A 70 -22.41 3.94 -19.96
CA PRO A 70 -21.78 3.63 -21.24
C PRO A 70 -22.64 2.67 -22.07
N GLU A 71 -22.60 2.81 -23.39
CA GLU A 71 -23.37 1.96 -24.31
C GLU A 71 -23.07 0.47 -24.09
N GLY A 72 -24.11 -0.35 -23.98
CA GLY A 72 -24.00 -1.80 -23.77
C GLY A 72 -23.77 -2.24 -22.32
N ILE A 73 -23.72 -1.31 -21.36
CA ILE A 73 -23.58 -1.63 -19.94
C ILE A 73 -24.96 -1.64 -19.27
N GLU A 74 -25.29 -2.77 -18.64
CA GLU A 74 -26.47 -2.93 -17.79
C GLU A 74 -26.05 -3.50 -16.43
N LEU A 75 -26.34 -2.76 -15.35
CA LEU A 75 -25.99 -3.13 -13.97
C LEU A 75 -26.94 -4.20 -13.39
N THR A 76 -27.11 -5.30 -14.12
CA THR A 76 -27.82 -6.50 -13.65
C THR A 76 -26.94 -7.27 -12.67
N GLU A 77 -27.54 -8.06 -11.78
CA GLU A 77 -26.80 -8.91 -10.84
C GLU A 77 -25.81 -9.83 -11.56
N THR A 78 -26.22 -10.46 -12.66
CA THR A 78 -25.35 -11.31 -13.49
C THR A 78 -24.14 -10.54 -14.02
N PHE A 79 -24.34 -9.32 -14.53
CA PHE A 79 -23.25 -8.50 -15.04
C PHE A 79 -22.30 -8.10 -13.93
N VAL A 80 -22.82 -7.58 -12.81
CA VAL A 80 -22.02 -7.14 -11.66
C VAL A 80 -21.17 -8.29 -11.11
N ASN A 81 -21.78 -9.46 -10.89
CA ASN A 81 -21.07 -10.64 -10.39
C ASN A 81 -19.99 -11.12 -11.37
N SER A 82 -20.26 -11.07 -12.69
CA SER A 82 -19.25 -11.43 -13.71
C SER A 82 -18.03 -10.50 -13.71
N GLN A 83 -18.21 -9.22 -13.37
CA GLN A 83 -17.09 -8.29 -13.23
C GLN A 83 -16.25 -8.62 -11.99
N LEU A 84 -16.90 -9.02 -10.90
CA LEU A 84 -16.22 -9.25 -9.62
C LEU A 84 -15.50 -10.61 -9.53
N GLU A 85 -15.84 -11.60 -10.37
CA GLU A 85 -15.26 -12.95 -10.32
C GLU A 85 -13.71 -12.93 -10.30
N GLY A 86 -13.09 -12.27 -11.28
CA GLY A 86 -11.63 -12.17 -11.34
C GLY A 86 -11.03 -11.28 -10.26
N THR A 87 -11.78 -10.31 -9.75
CA THR A 87 -11.39 -9.46 -8.61
C THR A 87 -11.31 -10.29 -7.34
N PHE A 88 -12.35 -11.07 -7.04
CA PHE A 88 -12.42 -11.96 -5.88
C PHE A 88 -11.36 -13.06 -5.95
N ALA A 89 -11.19 -13.70 -7.10
CA ALA A 89 -10.18 -14.74 -7.29
C ALA A 89 -8.75 -14.20 -7.06
N TYR A 90 -8.48 -12.95 -7.44
CA TYR A 90 -7.18 -12.31 -7.22
C TYR A 90 -6.93 -12.05 -5.73
N ILE A 91 -7.89 -11.40 -5.05
CA ILE A 91 -7.81 -11.09 -3.61
C ILE A 91 -7.69 -12.37 -2.77
N ASN A 92 -8.54 -13.36 -3.04
CA ASN A 92 -8.54 -14.64 -2.31
C ASN A 92 -7.24 -15.44 -2.53
N GLY A 93 -6.60 -15.26 -3.69
CA GLY A 93 -5.28 -15.82 -3.97
C GLY A 93 -4.14 -15.16 -3.21
N ARG A 94 -4.35 -13.98 -2.61
CA ARG A 94 -3.34 -13.17 -1.91
C ARG A 94 -2.09 -12.96 -2.75
N TYR A 95 -2.32 -12.71 -4.04
CA TYR A 95 -1.27 -12.32 -4.99
C TYR A 95 -0.76 -10.93 -4.65
N ASP A 96 0.47 -10.62 -5.03
CA ASP A 96 1.00 -9.27 -4.93
C ASP A 96 0.03 -8.24 -5.53
N VAL A 97 -0.03 -7.04 -4.96
CA VAL A 97 -0.97 -5.95 -5.32
C VAL A 97 -2.47 -6.30 -5.19
N SER A 98 -2.85 -7.23 -4.30
CA SER A 98 -4.27 -7.52 -4.02
C SER A 98 -4.98 -6.39 -3.28
N ASP A 99 -4.26 -5.63 -2.45
CA ASP A 99 -4.71 -4.39 -1.80
C ASP A 99 -5.24 -3.38 -2.82
N PHE A 100 -4.63 -3.28 -4.02
CA PHE A 100 -5.13 -2.37 -5.06
C PHE A 100 -6.59 -2.69 -5.45
N ARG A 101 -6.93 -3.98 -5.49
CA ARG A 101 -8.28 -4.47 -5.80
C ARG A 101 -9.19 -4.35 -4.58
N MET A 102 -8.64 -4.59 -3.39
CA MET A 102 -9.37 -4.42 -2.14
C MET A 102 -9.81 -2.96 -1.95
N ASN A 103 -8.93 -1.98 -2.21
CA ASN A 103 -9.26 -0.56 -2.14
C ASN A 103 -10.46 -0.17 -3.01
N SER A 104 -10.51 -0.61 -4.27
CA SER A 104 -11.66 -0.34 -5.13
C SER A 104 -12.90 -1.16 -4.74
N LEU A 105 -12.74 -2.33 -4.13
CA LEU A 105 -13.85 -3.10 -3.58
C LEU A 105 -14.46 -2.45 -2.33
N VAL A 106 -13.63 -1.88 -1.45
CA VAL A 106 -14.04 -1.04 -0.30
C VAL A 106 -14.81 0.18 -0.80
N ARG A 107 -14.29 0.88 -1.81
CA ARG A 107 -14.99 1.99 -2.47
C ARG A 107 -16.36 1.56 -2.99
N LEU A 108 -16.43 0.44 -3.69
CA LEU A 108 -17.66 -0.07 -4.28
C LEU A 108 -18.73 -0.35 -3.21
N LEU A 109 -18.35 -1.03 -2.13
CA LEU A 109 -19.28 -1.35 -1.05
C LEU A 109 -19.76 -0.09 -0.31
N LEU A 110 -18.85 0.81 0.07
CA LEU A 110 -19.19 1.96 0.90
C LEU A 110 -19.88 3.08 0.10
N GLY A 111 -19.50 3.27 -1.16
CA GLY A 111 -20.10 4.27 -2.04
C GLY A 111 -21.41 3.84 -2.68
N TYR A 112 -21.55 2.54 -3.00
CA TYR A 112 -22.64 2.04 -3.84
C TYR A 112 -23.33 0.78 -3.31
N GLY A 113 -23.00 0.31 -2.10
CA GLY A 113 -23.54 -0.93 -1.54
C GLY A 113 -25.07 -0.98 -1.48
N GLU A 114 -25.75 0.15 -1.28
CA GLU A 114 -27.22 0.20 -1.29
C GLU A 114 -27.83 -0.18 -2.65
N TYR A 115 -27.09 -0.01 -3.74
CA TYR A 115 -27.49 -0.33 -5.11
C TYR A 115 -27.01 -1.70 -5.59
N LEU A 116 -26.16 -2.37 -4.82
CA LEU A 116 -25.69 -3.72 -5.14
C LEU A 116 -26.76 -4.77 -4.79
N PRO A 117 -26.87 -5.86 -5.57
CA PRO A 117 -27.66 -7.02 -5.17
C PRO A 117 -27.23 -7.54 -3.79
N ALA A 118 -28.18 -8.04 -3.00
CA ALA A 118 -27.90 -8.48 -1.64
C ALA A 118 -26.91 -9.65 -1.57
N SER A 119 -26.99 -10.58 -2.53
CA SER A 119 -26.04 -11.68 -2.74
C SER A 119 -24.63 -11.15 -2.99
N THR A 120 -24.48 -10.21 -3.93
CA THR A 120 -23.20 -9.56 -4.26
C THR A 120 -22.59 -8.90 -3.03
N ARG A 121 -23.38 -8.17 -2.22
CA ARG A 121 -22.87 -7.56 -0.99
C ARG A 121 -22.33 -8.58 0.01
N GLU A 122 -23.00 -9.71 0.15
CA GLU A 122 -22.55 -10.77 1.07
C GLU A 122 -21.23 -11.38 0.57
N GLU A 123 -21.09 -11.65 -0.72
CA GLU A 123 -19.83 -12.14 -1.30
C GLU A 123 -18.69 -11.13 -1.12
N ILE A 124 -18.96 -9.84 -1.30
CA ILE A 124 -17.97 -8.77 -1.02
C ILE A 124 -17.55 -8.80 0.46
N LYS A 125 -18.51 -8.90 1.38
CA LYS A 125 -18.25 -9.00 2.82
C LYS A 125 -17.38 -10.22 3.14
N GLU A 126 -17.68 -11.39 2.59
CA GLU A 126 -16.90 -12.61 2.79
C GLU A 126 -15.44 -12.43 2.32
N VAL A 127 -15.22 -11.82 1.14
CA VAL A 127 -13.89 -11.52 0.62
C VAL A 127 -13.14 -10.55 1.53
N MET A 128 -13.80 -9.48 1.99
CA MET A 128 -13.20 -8.50 2.90
C MET A 128 -12.82 -9.11 4.25
N LEU A 129 -13.68 -9.91 4.86
CA LEU A 129 -13.41 -10.58 6.15
C LEU A 129 -12.41 -11.75 6.03
N GLY A 130 -12.17 -12.24 4.81
CA GLY A 130 -11.19 -13.30 4.50
C GLY A 130 -9.78 -12.80 4.15
N PHE A 131 -9.65 -11.51 3.86
CA PHE A 131 -8.40 -10.92 3.42
C PHE A 131 -7.39 -10.77 4.56
N LYS A 132 -6.11 -10.77 4.17
CA LYS A 132 -4.98 -10.57 5.07
C LYS A 132 -4.49 -9.13 4.88
N TYR A 133 -4.73 -8.28 5.88
CA TYR A 133 -4.41 -6.86 5.84
C TYR A 133 -3.03 -6.52 6.41
N TRP A 134 -2.43 -7.38 7.23
CA TRP A 134 -1.11 -7.10 7.79
C TRP A 134 -0.22 -8.34 7.92
N MET A 135 1.08 -8.10 8.03
CA MET A 135 2.11 -9.15 7.98
C MET A 135 2.01 -10.18 9.11
N ASP A 136 1.55 -9.75 10.29
CA ASP A 136 1.40 -10.61 11.48
C ASP A 136 0.07 -11.38 11.52
N GLN A 137 -0.80 -11.15 10.53
CA GLN A 137 -2.05 -11.88 10.35
C GLN A 137 -1.78 -13.22 9.65
N GLY A 138 -2.56 -14.25 9.97
CA GLY A 138 -2.29 -15.63 9.57
C GLY A 138 -2.26 -15.90 8.06
N GLY A 139 -1.60 -16.98 7.68
CA GLY A 139 -1.57 -17.50 6.31
C GLY A 139 -0.43 -16.96 5.45
N ALA A 140 -0.17 -17.68 4.36
CA ALA A 140 0.86 -17.34 3.37
C ALA A 140 0.28 -16.46 2.26
N ASP A 141 1.15 -15.67 1.64
CA ASP A 141 0.86 -14.74 0.56
C ASP A 141 2.15 -14.38 -0.17
N SER A 142 2.04 -13.61 -1.25
CA SER A 142 3.15 -13.00 -1.97
C SER A 142 3.08 -11.46 -1.96
N MET A 143 2.31 -10.87 -1.05
CA MET A 143 2.00 -9.44 -1.03
C MET A 143 3.14 -8.61 -0.44
N CYS A 144 3.43 -7.47 -1.06
CA CYS A 144 4.26 -6.42 -0.46
C CYS A 144 3.41 -5.59 0.52
N TYR A 145 3.79 -5.54 1.80
CA TYR A 145 3.05 -4.75 2.82
C TYR A 145 3.76 -3.46 3.22
N TRP A 146 5.03 -3.31 2.81
CA TRP A 146 5.94 -2.41 3.49
C TRP A 146 6.25 -1.12 2.76
N SER A 147 6.04 -1.02 1.45
CA SER A 147 6.25 0.28 0.80
C SER A 147 5.16 1.27 1.22
N GLU A 148 5.47 2.56 1.13
CA GLU A 148 4.65 3.66 1.61
C GLU A 148 3.18 3.55 1.19
N ASN A 149 2.91 3.35 -0.10
CA ASN A 149 1.55 3.21 -0.63
C ASN A 149 0.84 1.96 -0.08
N HIS A 150 1.52 0.81 -0.01
CA HIS A 150 0.95 -0.44 0.49
C HIS A 150 0.55 -0.29 1.96
N GLN A 151 1.39 0.37 2.78
CA GLN A 151 1.08 0.58 4.18
C GLN A 151 -0.24 1.33 4.39
N ILE A 152 -0.52 2.37 3.60
CA ILE A 152 -1.78 3.12 3.73
C ILE A 152 -2.96 2.42 3.07
N LEU A 153 -2.76 1.72 1.94
CA LEU A 153 -3.77 0.89 1.31
C LEU A 153 -4.31 -0.14 2.30
N PHE A 154 -3.46 -1.06 2.74
CA PHE A 154 -3.84 -2.11 3.68
C PHE A 154 -4.47 -1.56 4.97
N SER A 155 -3.87 -0.52 5.56
CA SER A 155 -4.34 0.00 6.84
C SER A 155 -5.69 0.71 6.71
N THR A 156 -5.92 1.50 5.65
CA THR A 156 -7.22 2.17 5.46
C THR A 156 -8.32 1.18 5.10
N GLU A 157 -8.03 0.18 4.28
CA GLU A 157 -8.97 -0.89 3.95
C GLU A 157 -9.39 -1.64 5.21
N GLU A 158 -8.43 -2.08 6.03
CA GLU A 158 -8.71 -2.79 7.28
C GLU A 158 -9.52 -1.95 8.27
N TYR A 159 -9.17 -0.66 8.40
CA TYR A 159 -9.90 0.27 9.25
C TYR A 159 -11.36 0.38 8.81
N LEU A 160 -11.60 0.59 7.51
CA LEU A 160 -12.94 0.80 6.96
C LEU A 160 -13.78 -0.48 6.98
N VAL A 161 -13.18 -1.64 6.69
CA VAL A 161 -13.87 -2.94 6.79
C VAL A 161 -14.19 -3.25 8.26
N GLY A 162 -13.24 -3.07 9.17
CA GLY A 162 -13.46 -3.25 10.60
C GLY A 162 -14.53 -2.32 11.17
N GLN A 163 -14.56 -1.07 10.73
CA GLN A 163 -15.60 -0.09 11.08
C GLN A 163 -16.99 -0.50 10.54
N THR A 164 -17.04 -1.10 9.35
CA THR A 164 -18.30 -1.49 8.69
C THR A 164 -18.90 -2.75 9.31
N PHE A 165 -18.04 -3.68 9.76
CA PHE A 165 -18.42 -4.98 10.29
C PHE A 165 -17.84 -5.22 11.70
N PRO A 166 -18.16 -4.37 12.69
CA PRO A 166 -17.45 -4.35 13.97
C PRO A 166 -17.59 -5.64 14.79
N ASP A 167 -18.72 -6.33 14.66
CA ASP A 167 -19.04 -7.55 15.40
C ASP A 167 -18.71 -8.83 14.61
N ASP A 168 -18.39 -8.71 13.31
CA ASP A 168 -18.06 -9.86 12.48
C ASP A 168 -16.61 -10.31 12.73
N THR A 169 -16.34 -11.59 12.50
CA THR A 169 -15.03 -12.20 12.73
C THR A 169 -14.23 -12.27 11.42
N PHE A 170 -13.02 -11.73 11.45
CA PHE A 170 -12.06 -11.88 10.36
C PHE A 170 -11.48 -13.29 10.41
N THR A 171 -11.63 -14.03 9.32
CA THR A 171 -11.30 -15.45 9.29
C THR A 171 -9.79 -15.72 9.28
N VAL A 172 -8.98 -14.70 8.96
CA VAL A 172 -7.53 -14.80 8.86
C VAL A 172 -6.85 -15.02 10.22
N ASP A 173 -7.43 -14.49 11.31
CA ASP A 173 -6.84 -14.56 12.65
C ASP A 173 -7.86 -14.68 13.81
N GLY A 174 -9.17 -14.65 13.51
CA GLY A 174 -10.24 -14.84 14.47
C GLY A 174 -10.61 -13.62 15.30
N LYS A 175 -10.07 -12.43 14.99
CA LYS A 175 -10.42 -11.18 15.69
C LYS A 175 -11.71 -10.58 15.14
N SER A 176 -12.34 -9.73 15.95
CA SER A 176 -13.51 -8.94 15.57
C SER A 176 -13.13 -7.77 14.66
N GLY A 177 -14.10 -7.26 13.89
CA GLY A 177 -13.90 -6.04 13.10
C GLY A 177 -13.53 -4.82 13.94
N ALA A 178 -14.04 -4.70 15.17
CA ALA A 178 -13.65 -3.64 16.09
C ALA A 178 -12.16 -3.72 16.49
N GLU A 179 -11.63 -4.94 16.68
CA GLU A 179 -10.19 -5.14 16.94
C GLU A 179 -9.35 -4.80 15.70
N HIS A 180 -9.78 -5.21 14.51
CA HIS A 180 -9.12 -4.84 13.26
C HIS A 180 -9.11 -3.33 13.02
N GLN A 181 -10.22 -2.65 13.30
CA GLN A 181 -10.30 -1.19 13.22
C GLN A 181 -9.26 -0.52 14.14
N GLU A 182 -9.10 -0.99 15.39
CA GLU A 182 -8.14 -0.42 16.33
C GLU A 182 -6.68 -0.71 15.92
N MET A 183 -6.38 -1.92 15.45
CA MET A 183 -5.05 -2.25 14.93
C MET A 183 -4.68 -1.35 13.73
N ALA A 184 -5.61 -1.22 12.78
CA ALA A 184 -5.43 -0.37 11.61
C ALA A 184 -5.29 1.12 11.99
N LYS A 185 -6.05 1.58 12.99
CA LYS A 185 -5.94 2.94 13.54
C LYS A 185 -4.53 3.26 14.03
N VAL A 186 -3.86 2.32 14.68
CA VAL A 186 -2.46 2.50 15.12
C VAL A 186 -1.54 2.70 13.91
N ARG A 187 -1.67 1.87 12.87
CA ARG A 187 -0.86 1.95 11.65
C ARG A 187 -1.12 3.23 10.86
N ILE A 188 -2.37 3.63 10.67
CA ILE A 188 -2.72 4.88 9.96
C ILE A 188 -2.13 6.09 10.69
N ASN A 189 -2.21 6.15 12.02
CA ASN A 189 -1.61 7.25 12.77
C ASN A 189 -0.08 7.26 12.68
N ALA A 190 0.57 6.09 12.70
CA ALA A 190 2.01 5.98 12.50
C ALA A 190 2.42 6.42 11.09
N TRP A 191 1.67 5.99 10.07
CA TRP A 191 1.84 6.36 8.67
C TRP A 191 1.75 7.89 8.51
N MET A 192 0.69 8.52 9.03
CA MET A 192 0.56 9.98 8.97
C MET A 192 1.68 10.72 9.72
N GLU A 193 2.09 10.22 10.89
CA GLU A 193 3.17 10.86 11.68
C GLU A 193 4.50 10.86 10.94
N GLN A 194 4.86 9.75 10.30
CA GLN A 194 6.06 9.68 9.47
C GLN A 194 6.04 10.72 8.34
N ARG A 195 4.89 10.90 7.66
CA ARG A 195 4.69 11.95 6.65
C ARG A 195 4.86 13.36 7.22
N PHE A 196 4.39 13.62 8.44
CA PHE A 196 4.55 14.94 9.07
C PHE A 196 5.99 15.24 9.48
N GLN A 197 6.74 14.24 9.91
CA GLN A 197 8.12 14.41 10.40
C GLN A 197 9.15 14.35 9.27
N TYR A 198 8.96 13.43 8.31
CA TYR A 198 9.99 13.01 7.37
C TYR A 198 9.53 13.06 5.91
N GLY A 199 8.28 13.48 5.64
CA GLY A 199 7.68 13.50 4.31
C GLY A 199 7.46 12.12 3.70
N PHE A 200 7.25 12.12 2.38
CA PHE A 200 7.02 10.90 1.61
C PHE A 200 8.34 10.17 1.27
N THR A 201 8.35 8.84 1.39
CA THR A 201 9.52 7.97 1.18
C THR A 201 9.58 7.38 -0.22
N GLU A 202 8.45 7.28 -0.94
CA GLU A 202 8.43 6.95 -2.38
C GLU A 202 8.69 8.19 -3.26
N TRP A 203 9.71 8.95 -2.88
CA TRP A 203 10.06 10.32 -3.30
C TRP A 203 9.47 10.79 -4.63
N TYR A 204 8.47 11.68 -4.54
CA TYR A 204 7.85 12.38 -5.66
C TYR A 204 7.45 11.47 -6.83
N SER A 205 7.08 10.22 -6.53
CA SER A 205 6.71 9.25 -7.56
C SER A 205 5.34 9.58 -8.13
N ASN A 206 5.35 10.03 -9.38
CA ASN A 206 4.12 10.20 -10.14
C ASN A 206 3.38 8.87 -10.36
N ASN A 207 4.03 7.73 -10.15
CA ASN A 207 3.44 6.41 -10.28
C ASN A 207 2.77 5.92 -8.99
N TYR A 208 3.32 6.27 -7.82
CA TYR A 208 2.88 5.77 -6.52
C TYR A 208 1.93 6.74 -5.80
N TYR A 209 2.02 8.05 -6.02
CA TYR A 209 1.04 8.99 -5.45
C TYR A 209 -0.43 8.65 -5.76
N PRO A 210 -0.83 8.15 -6.95
CA PRO A 210 -2.19 7.64 -7.15
C PRO A 210 -2.57 6.52 -6.17
N GLU A 211 -1.60 5.67 -5.80
CA GLU A 211 -1.73 4.53 -4.89
C GLU A 211 -1.84 5.01 -3.43
N ASP A 212 -1.26 6.17 -3.08
CA ASP A 212 -1.50 6.87 -1.80
C ASP A 212 -2.84 7.64 -1.76
N ILE A 213 -3.17 8.38 -2.83
CA ILE A 213 -4.34 9.27 -2.87
C ILE A 213 -5.64 8.47 -2.74
N ALA A 214 -5.73 7.31 -3.39
CA ALA A 214 -6.96 6.53 -3.40
C ALA A 214 -7.41 6.01 -2.02
N PRO A 215 -6.56 5.36 -1.20
CA PRO A 215 -6.92 4.98 0.17
C PRO A 215 -7.14 6.20 1.07
N MET A 216 -6.38 7.29 0.89
CA MET A 216 -6.65 8.55 1.59
C MET A 216 -8.06 9.08 1.26
N ALA A 217 -8.48 9.04 -0.01
CA ALA A 217 -9.80 9.49 -0.44
C ALA A 217 -10.93 8.64 0.18
N ASN A 218 -10.75 7.32 0.21
CA ASN A 218 -11.67 6.41 0.89
C ASN A 218 -11.74 6.71 2.40
N PHE A 219 -10.59 6.87 3.05
CA PHE A 219 -10.53 7.17 4.47
C PHE A 219 -11.19 8.52 4.81
N ILE A 220 -10.87 9.58 4.06
CA ILE A 220 -11.42 10.93 4.26
C ILE A 220 -12.95 10.94 4.12
N GLN A 221 -13.50 10.16 3.17
CA GLN A 221 -14.93 10.11 2.93
C GLN A 221 -15.69 9.25 3.94
N PHE A 222 -15.14 8.10 4.33
CA PHE A 222 -15.91 7.06 5.02
C PHE A 222 -15.51 6.81 6.47
N ALA A 223 -14.36 7.31 6.95
CA ALA A 223 -13.96 7.10 8.34
C ALA A 223 -14.76 7.98 9.31
N ASN A 224 -15.16 7.40 10.45
CA ASN A 224 -15.94 8.10 11.48
C ASN A 224 -15.08 8.94 12.44
N ASP A 225 -13.75 8.74 12.47
CA ASP A 225 -12.84 9.46 13.37
C ASP A 225 -12.46 10.82 12.75
N ALA A 226 -13.21 11.86 13.10
CA ALA A 226 -13.05 13.21 12.55
C ALA A 226 -11.63 13.80 12.76
N LEU A 227 -10.94 13.43 13.84
CA LEU A 227 -9.57 13.91 14.09
C LEU A 227 -8.60 13.25 13.11
N MET A 228 -8.68 11.93 12.94
CA MET A 228 -7.85 11.23 11.95
C MET A 228 -8.17 11.68 10.53
N VAL A 229 -9.44 11.88 10.19
CA VAL A 229 -9.85 12.41 8.88
C VAL A 229 -9.20 13.77 8.62
N ASN A 230 -9.20 14.68 9.61
CA ASN A 230 -8.55 15.97 9.46
C ASN A 230 -7.02 15.85 9.28
N ARG A 231 -6.37 14.95 10.01
CA ARG A 231 -4.94 14.66 9.81
C ARG A 231 -4.66 14.09 8.42
N MET A 232 -5.52 13.21 7.90
CA MET A 232 -5.36 12.65 6.57
C MET A 232 -5.50 13.71 5.48
N LYS A 233 -6.43 14.66 5.63
CA LYS A 233 -6.53 15.84 4.74
C LYS A 233 -5.26 16.67 4.74
N MET A 234 -4.61 16.86 5.90
CA MET A 234 -3.32 17.55 5.98
C MET A 234 -2.21 16.79 5.23
N VAL A 235 -2.19 15.45 5.28
CA VAL A 235 -1.24 14.67 4.47
C VAL A 235 -1.51 14.82 2.98
N LEU A 236 -2.79 14.82 2.58
CA LEU A 236 -3.18 15.05 1.19
C LEU A 236 -2.79 16.47 0.71
N ASP A 237 -2.89 17.48 1.59
CA ASP A 237 -2.37 18.83 1.32
C ASP A 237 -0.85 18.82 1.08
N LEU A 238 -0.09 18.08 1.89
CA LEU A 238 1.36 17.93 1.72
C LEU A 238 1.70 17.25 0.39
N LEU A 239 0.97 16.21 0.01
CA LEU A 239 1.15 15.52 -1.27
C LEU A 239 0.89 16.48 -2.45
N PHE A 240 -0.22 17.23 -2.42
CA PHE A 240 -0.50 18.18 -3.49
C PHE A 240 0.47 19.37 -3.50
N TYR A 241 1.01 19.77 -2.35
CA TYR A 241 2.11 20.73 -2.29
C TYR A 241 3.39 20.17 -2.94
N ASP A 242 3.75 18.92 -2.66
CA ASP A 242 4.88 18.24 -3.31
C ASP A 242 4.67 18.20 -4.83
N LEU A 243 3.48 17.81 -5.28
CA LEU A 243 3.15 17.82 -6.70
C LEU A 243 3.20 19.22 -7.32
N ALA A 244 2.64 20.24 -6.66
CA ALA A 244 2.61 21.61 -7.17
C ALA A 244 4.00 22.23 -7.25
N SER A 245 4.79 22.05 -6.20
CA SER A 245 6.15 22.60 -6.12
C SER A 245 7.07 21.98 -7.16
N GLN A 246 6.94 20.67 -7.43
CA GLN A 246 7.73 19.95 -8.44
C GLN A 246 7.17 20.07 -9.87
N SER A 247 6.06 20.77 -10.06
CA SER A 247 5.41 20.91 -11.36
C SER A 247 5.84 22.17 -12.11
N TYR A 248 6.06 22.00 -13.41
CA TYR A 248 6.29 23.08 -14.38
C TYR A 248 5.06 23.28 -15.25
N ARG A 249 4.56 24.52 -15.31
CA ARG A 249 3.44 24.91 -16.17
C ARG A 249 3.96 25.16 -17.58
N TYR A 250 3.47 24.38 -18.53
CA TYR A 250 3.83 24.46 -19.95
C TYR A 250 2.58 24.73 -20.79
N GLU A 251 2.60 25.82 -21.56
CA GLU A 251 1.59 26.09 -22.60
C GLU A 251 2.04 25.45 -23.91
N GLY A 252 1.22 24.56 -24.45
CA GLY A 252 1.52 23.83 -25.68
C GLY A 252 0.25 23.47 -26.44
N LYS A 253 0.34 22.39 -27.22
CA LYS A 253 -0.79 21.83 -27.95
C LYS A 253 -1.04 20.39 -27.58
N ASP A 254 -2.28 19.93 -27.71
CA ASP A 254 -2.66 18.52 -27.58
C ASP A 254 -2.39 17.74 -28.91
N PRO A 255 -2.57 16.40 -28.92
CA PRO A 255 -2.45 15.60 -30.15
C PRO A 255 -3.42 16.00 -31.28
N SER A 256 -4.47 16.76 -30.96
CA SER A 256 -5.48 17.29 -31.89
C SER A 256 -5.12 18.70 -32.40
N ASP A 257 -3.93 19.23 -32.06
CA ASP A 257 -3.45 20.58 -32.38
C ASP A 257 -4.21 21.73 -31.67
N GLU A 258 -4.96 21.43 -30.61
CA GLU A 258 -5.66 22.40 -29.75
C GLU A 258 -4.74 22.96 -28.65
N GLU A 259 -4.92 24.23 -28.27
CA GLU A 259 -4.16 24.85 -27.19
C GLU A 259 -4.43 24.16 -25.85
N ARG A 260 -3.37 23.83 -25.12
CA ARG A 260 -3.45 23.15 -23.82
C ARG A 260 -2.38 23.61 -22.86
N ILE A 261 -2.76 23.76 -21.60
CA ILE A 261 -1.82 23.93 -20.49
C ILE A 261 -1.53 22.54 -19.90
N TYR A 262 -0.26 22.28 -19.63
CA TYR A 262 0.22 21.08 -18.96
C TYR A 262 0.91 21.48 -17.66
N TYR A 263 0.61 20.77 -16.58
CA TYR A 263 1.41 20.80 -15.36
C TYR A 263 2.28 19.55 -15.35
N VAL A 264 3.50 19.70 -15.84
CA VAL A 264 4.45 18.60 -15.98
C VAL A 264 5.16 18.42 -14.64
N ASN A 265 4.89 17.32 -13.95
CA ASN A 265 5.61 16.95 -12.74
C ASN A 265 7.04 16.52 -13.13
N LEU A 266 8.02 17.38 -12.85
CA LEU A 266 9.44 17.19 -13.15
C LEU A 266 10.17 16.79 -11.88
N SER A 267 9.76 15.67 -11.26
CA SER A 267 10.44 15.22 -10.06
C SER A 267 11.77 14.55 -10.37
N SER A 268 12.76 14.78 -9.50
CA SER A 268 13.98 13.98 -9.44
C SER A 268 13.67 12.63 -8.77
N SER A 269 12.78 11.82 -9.35
CA SER A 269 12.45 10.54 -8.73
C SER A 269 13.64 9.58 -8.83
N GLY A 270 13.92 8.85 -7.75
CA GLY A 270 14.93 7.78 -7.73
C GLY A 270 14.53 6.52 -8.51
N ARG A 271 13.32 6.48 -9.06
CA ARG A 271 12.74 5.32 -9.76
C ARG A 271 12.10 5.73 -11.11
N MET A 272 12.83 6.47 -11.94
CA MET A 272 12.51 6.56 -13.38
C MET A 272 12.75 5.19 -14.01
N TYR A 273 11.69 4.43 -14.29
CA TYR A 273 11.81 3.17 -15.03
C TYR A 273 12.26 3.46 -16.47
N SER A 274 12.99 2.52 -17.09
CA SER A 274 13.45 2.69 -18.48
C SER A 274 12.32 2.86 -19.51
N ASP A 275 11.10 2.46 -19.14
CA ASP A 275 9.84 2.67 -19.85
C ASP A 275 8.86 3.59 -19.08
N ASN A 276 9.34 4.24 -18.02
CA ASN A 276 8.61 5.10 -17.08
C ASN A 276 7.32 4.52 -16.45
N ARG A 277 7.01 3.22 -16.64
CA ARG A 277 5.62 2.72 -16.51
C ARG A 277 4.62 3.71 -17.13
N VAL A 278 4.92 4.24 -18.33
CA VAL A 278 4.11 5.25 -19.04
C VAL A 278 2.63 4.83 -19.08
N SER A 279 1.79 5.50 -18.29
CA SER A 279 0.33 5.28 -18.30
C SER A 279 -0.39 6.07 -19.40
N ASP A 280 0.31 7.03 -20.01
CA ASP A 280 -0.13 7.80 -21.17
C ASP A 280 1.07 8.23 -22.01
N ASP A 281 0.81 8.87 -23.16
CA ASP A 281 1.81 9.36 -24.12
C ASP A 281 2.83 10.35 -23.50
N THR A 282 2.58 10.85 -22.28
CA THR A 282 3.41 11.83 -21.55
C THR A 282 4.05 11.27 -20.27
N GLY A 283 3.68 10.07 -19.85
CA GLY A 283 4.24 9.39 -18.68
C GLY A 283 3.88 9.97 -17.32
N ASN A 284 2.68 10.58 -17.16
CA ASN A 284 2.26 11.19 -15.89
C ASN A 284 0.88 10.67 -15.40
N ARG A 285 0.86 9.69 -14.48
CA ARG A 285 -0.38 9.17 -13.88
C ARG A 285 -1.15 10.19 -13.04
N LEU A 286 -0.52 11.30 -12.65
CA LEU A 286 -1.17 12.37 -11.90
C LEU A 286 -1.85 13.40 -12.80
N ARG A 287 -1.71 13.31 -14.13
CA ARG A 287 -2.35 14.25 -15.06
C ARG A 287 -3.87 14.35 -14.87
N PRO A 288 -4.65 13.25 -14.75
CA PRO A 288 -6.09 13.35 -14.51
C PRO A 288 -6.44 14.07 -13.19
N TYR A 289 -5.60 13.91 -12.16
CA TYR A 289 -5.79 14.58 -10.86
C TYR A 289 -5.57 16.08 -10.99
N VAL A 290 -4.46 16.49 -11.62
CA VAL A 290 -4.13 17.90 -11.82
C VAL A 290 -5.12 18.58 -12.75
N ASP A 291 -5.46 17.95 -13.89
CA ASP A 291 -6.46 18.44 -14.83
C ASP A 291 -7.80 18.68 -14.11
N TYR A 292 -8.25 17.72 -13.28
CA TYR A 292 -9.49 17.85 -12.51
C TYR A 292 -9.44 18.99 -11.47
N ILE A 293 -8.30 19.20 -10.80
CA ILE A 293 -8.14 20.21 -9.74
C ILE A 293 -8.00 21.63 -10.32
N MET A 294 -7.23 21.76 -11.39
CA MET A 294 -6.78 23.04 -11.95
C MET A 294 -7.62 23.52 -13.13
N GLN A 295 -8.07 22.59 -13.98
CA GLN A 295 -8.65 22.89 -15.29
C GLN A 295 -9.81 21.95 -15.65
N PRO A 296 -10.79 21.73 -14.73
CA PRO A 296 -11.80 20.71 -14.92
C PRO A 296 -12.59 20.95 -16.21
N GLU A 297 -13.05 22.16 -16.48
CA GLU A 297 -13.88 22.45 -17.65
C GLU A 297 -13.08 22.45 -18.96
N GLU A 298 -11.89 23.04 -18.96
CA GLU A 298 -11.03 23.20 -20.13
C GLU A 298 -10.52 21.86 -20.64
N THR A 299 -10.26 20.91 -19.74
CA THR A 299 -9.71 19.60 -20.09
C THR A 299 -10.76 18.51 -20.26
N ARG A 300 -12.03 18.76 -19.89
CA ARG A 300 -13.12 17.78 -19.89
C ARG A 300 -13.33 17.10 -21.25
N GLY A 301 -13.23 17.87 -22.32
CA GLY A 301 -13.56 17.44 -23.68
C GLY A 301 -12.46 16.64 -24.39
N PHE A 302 -11.25 16.56 -23.84
CA PHE A 302 -10.15 15.82 -24.48
C PHE A 302 -10.43 14.31 -24.52
N ALA A 303 -9.95 13.64 -25.58
CA ALA A 303 -10.22 12.21 -25.79
C ALA A 303 -9.77 11.30 -24.62
N ASN A 304 -8.69 11.69 -23.93
CA ASN A 304 -8.15 11.01 -22.75
C ASN A 304 -8.28 11.90 -21.49
N SER A 305 -9.41 12.59 -21.33
CA SER A 305 -9.65 13.47 -20.20
C SER A 305 -9.92 12.68 -18.92
N TRP A 306 -9.83 13.40 -17.80
CA TRP A 306 -10.25 12.90 -16.50
C TRP A 306 -11.72 12.45 -16.46
N ALA A 307 -12.58 13.00 -17.33
CA ALA A 307 -14.03 12.77 -17.27
C ALA A 307 -14.46 11.37 -17.73
N THR A 308 -13.65 10.71 -18.57
CA THR A 308 -13.91 9.37 -19.12
C THR A 308 -12.99 8.31 -18.51
N SER A 309 -12.16 8.68 -17.53
CA SER A 309 -11.22 7.77 -16.90
C SER A 309 -11.93 6.66 -16.11
N THR A 310 -11.60 5.41 -16.43
CA THR A 310 -12.04 4.22 -15.68
C THR A 310 -11.02 3.76 -14.66
N ASN A 311 -9.94 4.51 -14.44
CA ASN A 311 -8.90 4.15 -13.48
C ASN A 311 -9.47 4.16 -12.04
N GLY A 312 -9.36 3.04 -11.33
CA GLY A 312 -9.98 2.88 -10.01
C GLY A 312 -9.45 3.87 -8.97
N PHE A 313 -8.13 4.06 -8.93
CA PHE A 313 -7.50 5.01 -8.00
C PHE A 313 -7.96 6.45 -8.23
N PHE A 314 -7.95 6.91 -9.47
CA PHE A 314 -8.43 8.25 -9.80
C PHE A 314 -9.92 8.41 -9.48
N ASN A 315 -10.74 7.40 -9.74
CA ASN A 315 -12.16 7.46 -9.41
C ASN A 315 -12.43 7.50 -7.90
N CYS A 316 -11.60 6.86 -7.06
CA CYS A 316 -11.70 7.03 -5.60
C CYS A 316 -11.52 8.50 -5.20
N PHE A 317 -10.52 9.17 -5.78
CA PHE A 317 -10.27 10.60 -5.56
C PHE A 317 -11.41 11.48 -6.11
N LYS A 318 -11.72 11.36 -7.40
CA LYS A 318 -12.75 12.17 -8.08
C LYS A 318 -14.08 12.09 -7.32
N GLN A 319 -14.54 10.88 -7.01
CA GLN A 319 -15.83 10.70 -6.36
C GLN A 319 -15.83 11.23 -4.92
N MET A 320 -14.70 11.20 -4.19
CA MET A 320 -14.58 11.88 -2.89
C MET A 320 -14.66 13.41 -3.04
N MET A 321 -14.02 13.97 -4.07
CA MET A 321 -14.09 15.41 -4.36
C MET A 321 -15.52 15.88 -4.73
N GLU A 322 -16.28 15.03 -5.41
CA GLU A 322 -17.67 15.32 -5.81
C GLU A 322 -18.69 15.07 -4.70
N ALA A 323 -18.36 14.19 -3.75
CA ALA A 323 -19.22 13.84 -2.64
C ALA A 323 -19.34 14.97 -1.60
N LYS A 324 -20.47 14.97 -0.90
CA LYS A 324 -20.76 15.89 0.20
C LYS A 324 -21.28 15.13 1.41
N ASP A 325 -21.00 15.66 2.59
CA ASP A 325 -21.54 15.12 3.83
C ASP A 325 -23.04 15.44 4.00
N ASN A 326 -23.62 14.99 5.12
CA ASN A 326 -25.03 15.22 5.45
C ASN A 326 -25.39 16.71 5.65
N GLU A 327 -24.39 17.57 5.83
CA GLU A 327 -24.52 19.02 5.96
C GLU A 327 -24.26 19.74 4.62
N ASN A 328 -24.08 18.98 3.54
CA ASN A 328 -23.78 19.47 2.19
C ASN A 328 -22.42 20.20 2.09
N ASN A 329 -21.48 19.89 2.98
CA ASN A 329 -20.09 20.33 2.87
C ASN A 329 -19.28 19.33 2.03
N PRO A 330 -18.29 19.80 1.23
CA PRO A 330 -17.38 18.91 0.52
C PRO A 330 -16.48 18.15 1.51
N TYR A 331 -16.14 16.90 1.18
CA TYR A 331 -15.20 16.13 1.99
C TYR A 331 -13.79 16.68 1.94
N TYR A 332 -13.34 17.20 0.79
CA TYR A 332 -12.02 17.79 0.64
C TYR A 332 -12.03 18.85 -0.45
N GLU A 333 -11.28 19.92 -0.22
CA GLU A 333 -11.00 20.95 -1.21
C GLU A 333 -9.51 21.24 -1.19
N VAL A 334 -8.86 21.17 -2.36
CA VAL A 334 -7.44 21.50 -2.48
C VAL A 334 -7.26 22.98 -2.09
N PRO A 335 -6.40 23.30 -1.10
CA PRO A 335 -6.15 24.66 -0.67
C PRO A 335 -5.80 25.60 -1.83
N ALA A 336 -6.43 26.78 -1.86
CA ALA A 336 -6.21 27.76 -2.93
C ALA A 336 -4.73 28.14 -3.10
N VAL A 337 -3.96 28.18 -2.01
CA VAL A 337 -2.52 28.46 -2.04
C VAL A 337 -1.73 27.39 -2.81
N ILE A 338 -2.15 26.11 -2.76
CA ILE A 338 -1.50 25.04 -3.52
C ILE A 338 -1.76 25.22 -5.02
N LYS A 339 -3.00 25.58 -5.40
CA LYS A 339 -3.32 25.92 -6.80
C LYS A 339 -2.48 27.08 -7.31
N MET A 340 -2.23 28.09 -6.48
CA MET A 340 -1.35 29.22 -6.84
C MET A 340 0.11 28.79 -7.07
N ILE A 341 0.62 27.74 -6.40
CA ILE A 341 1.99 27.23 -6.59
C ILE A 341 2.13 26.55 -7.97
N PHE A 342 1.09 25.85 -8.43
CA PHE A 342 1.07 25.29 -9.79
C PHE A 342 1.21 26.37 -10.86
N ASP A 343 0.56 27.52 -10.66
CA ASP A 343 0.58 28.67 -11.59
C ASP A 343 1.70 29.68 -11.30
N ASP A 344 2.64 29.38 -10.41
CA ASP A 344 3.75 30.28 -10.11
C ASP A 344 4.56 30.59 -11.39
N PRO A 345 4.58 31.87 -11.84
CA PRO A 345 5.20 32.27 -13.10
C PRO A 345 6.72 32.43 -13.02
N ALA A 346 7.33 32.14 -11.87
CA ALA A 346 8.78 32.24 -11.71
C ALA A 346 9.52 31.35 -12.71
N GLU A 347 10.42 31.95 -13.50
CA GLU A 347 11.25 31.22 -14.48
C GLU A 347 12.26 30.27 -13.82
N ALA A 348 12.53 30.44 -12.52
CA ALA A 348 13.31 29.50 -11.72
C ALA A 348 12.71 29.36 -10.31
N LYS A 349 12.49 28.12 -9.89
CA LYS A 349 12.04 27.76 -8.53
C LYS A 349 13.21 27.08 -7.79
N ILE A 350 13.55 27.59 -6.60
CA ILE A 350 14.55 26.95 -5.73
C ILE A 350 13.79 26.24 -4.62
N ILE A 351 13.72 24.91 -4.71
CA ILE A 351 13.09 24.06 -3.71
C ILE A 351 14.21 23.43 -2.89
N ARG A 352 14.13 23.58 -1.57
CA ARG A 352 15.03 22.92 -0.62
C ARG A 352 14.16 22.08 0.29
N SER A 353 14.29 20.76 0.18
CA SER A 353 13.65 19.79 1.04
C SER A 353 14.70 18.88 1.67
N SER A 354 14.38 18.38 2.86
CA SER A 354 15.06 17.26 3.51
C SER A 354 13.96 16.29 3.86
N GLN A 355 14.02 15.09 3.32
CA GLN A 355 13.03 14.04 3.54
C GLN A 355 13.76 12.80 4.05
N SER A 356 13.04 11.95 4.76
CA SER A 356 13.49 10.64 5.24
C SER A 356 14.58 10.72 6.32
N LEU A 357 15.01 9.53 6.76
CA LEU A 357 16.07 9.30 7.74
C LEU A 357 17.14 8.41 7.12
N ASP A 358 18.35 8.47 7.66
CA ASP A 358 19.36 7.43 7.47
C ASP A 358 19.16 6.29 8.50
N THR A 359 19.60 5.07 8.16
CA THR A 359 19.37 3.90 9.03
C THR A 359 20.04 4.01 10.40
N GLU A 360 21.06 4.86 10.53
CA GLU A 360 21.76 5.14 11.79
C GLU A 360 20.91 6.00 12.75
N GLU A 361 19.94 6.75 12.23
CA GLU A 361 19.08 7.64 13.03
C GLU A 361 17.92 6.89 13.69
N LEU A 362 17.55 5.70 13.18
CA LEU A 362 16.41 4.91 13.65
C LEU A 362 16.44 4.61 15.16
N GLU A 363 17.62 4.39 15.74
CA GLU A 363 17.73 4.14 17.19
C GLU A 363 17.36 5.39 17.99
N THR A 364 17.87 6.54 17.58
CA THR A 364 17.64 7.83 18.27
C THR A 364 16.19 8.27 18.15
N GLU A 365 15.56 7.99 17.02
CA GLU A 365 14.14 8.26 16.78
C GLU A 365 13.19 7.21 17.38
N GLY A 366 13.73 6.16 18.03
CA GLY A 366 12.93 5.10 18.65
C GLY A 366 12.21 4.20 17.63
N LEU A 367 12.68 4.17 16.38
CA LEU A 367 12.10 3.44 15.25
C LEU A 367 12.74 2.05 15.04
N LEU A 368 13.67 1.64 15.90
CA LEU A 368 14.16 0.25 15.97
C LEU A 368 13.30 -0.60 16.89
N GLY A 369 12.73 -1.67 16.33
CA GLY A 369 12.02 -2.70 17.08
C GLY A 369 11.00 -3.45 16.24
N GLN A 370 10.01 -4.04 16.92
CA GLN A 370 9.03 -4.97 16.33
C GLN A 370 7.60 -4.44 16.37
N ALA A 371 7.36 -3.30 17.03
CA ALA A 371 6.03 -2.68 17.05
C ALA A 371 5.71 -2.08 15.68
N ASP A 372 4.42 -1.95 15.37
CA ASP A 372 3.94 -1.47 14.06
C ASP A 372 4.65 -0.18 13.58
N PRO A 373 4.70 0.94 14.35
CA PRO A 373 5.38 2.15 13.88
C PRO A 373 6.87 1.95 13.56
N GLN A 374 7.52 1.01 14.26
CA GLN A 374 8.94 0.73 14.13
C GLN A 374 9.22 -0.17 12.92
N ILE A 375 8.50 -1.28 12.79
CA ILE A 375 8.71 -2.21 11.67
C ILE A 375 8.25 -1.61 10.35
N MET A 376 7.18 -0.80 10.38
CA MET A 376 6.74 -0.01 9.23
C MET A 376 7.86 0.89 8.73
N MET A 377 8.48 1.71 9.59
CA MET A 377 9.60 2.56 9.16
C MET A 377 10.76 1.73 8.60
N GLN A 378 11.19 0.69 9.32
CA GLN A 378 12.36 -0.10 8.91
C GLN A 378 12.16 -0.77 7.54
N PHE A 379 10.96 -1.27 7.26
CA PHE A 379 10.67 -1.95 6.00
C PHE A 379 10.29 -0.97 4.87
N ASP A 380 9.71 0.19 5.20
CA ASP A 380 9.46 1.27 4.24
C ASP A 380 10.74 1.81 3.62
N MET A 381 11.80 1.92 4.44
CA MET A 381 13.14 2.24 3.95
C MET A 381 13.75 1.14 3.06
N GLU A 382 13.10 -0.03 2.95
CA GLU A 382 13.62 -1.26 2.32
C GLU A 382 15.01 -1.67 2.83
N ALA A 383 15.38 -1.23 4.03
CA ALA A 383 16.71 -1.41 4.62
C ALA A 383 16.89 -2.80 5.25
N PHE A 384 16.32 -3.85 4.66
CA PHE A 384 16.18 -5.18 5.26
C PHE A 384 17.50 -5.83 5.72
N THR A 385 18.60 -5.48 5.06
CA THR A 385 19.92 -6.10 5.28
C THR A 385 20.92 -5.16 5.93
N ASN A 386 20.52 -3.94 6.26
CA ASN A 386 21.40 -2.98 6.93
C ASN A 386 21.75 -3.48 8.35
N PRO A 387 22.98 -3.25 8.85
CA PRO A 387 23.38 -3.71 10.17
C PRO A 387 22.44 -3.28 11.30
N ALA A 388 21.88 -2.07 11.21
CA ALA A 388 20.98 -1.51 12.22
C ALA A 388 19.62 -2.24 12.32
N THR A 389 19.17 -2.90 11.25
CA THR A 389 17.78 -3.39 11.10
C THR A 389 17.70 -4.89 10.86
N ILE A 390 18.73 -5.53 10.29
CA ILE A 390 18.69 -6.94 9.86
C ILE A 390 18.31 -7.92 10.97
N ALA A 391 18.71 -7.66 12.22
CA ALA A 391 18.30 -8.47 13.36
C ALA A 391 16.78 -8.41 13.57
N ASN A 392 16.20 -7.21 13.55
CA ASN A 392 14.76 -6.99 13.65
C ASN A 392 14.02 -7.58 12.45
N THR A 393 14.52 -7.37 11.24
CA THR A 393 13.94 -7.94 10.01
C THR A 393 13.86 -9.46 10.10
N MET A 394 14.96 -10.12 10.46
CA MET A 394 15.00 -11.58 10.57
C MET A 394 14.12 -12.12 11.69
N GLU A 395 14.02 -11.42 12.81
CA GLU A 395 13.11 -11.77 13.89
C GLU A 395 11.65 -11.65 13.45
N TYR A 396 11.29 -10.54 12.80
CA TYR A 396 9.92 -10.27 12.34
C TYR A 396 9.47 -11.27 11.28
N ILE A 397 10.28 -11.50 10.24
CA ILE A 397 10.01 -12.48 9.18
C ILE A 397 9.82 -13.87 9.77
N ALA A 398 10.69 -14.28 10.72
CA ALA A 398 10.61 -15.60 11.32
C ALA A 398 9.39 -15.75 12.24
N LYS A 399 9.09 -14.74 13.07
CA LYS A 399 7.93 -14.72 13.96
C LYS A 399 6.63 -14.84 13.17
N ASN A 400 6.53 -14.12 12.06
CA ASN A 400 5.33 -14.03 11.23
C ASN A 400 5.32 -15.03 10.05
N LYS A 401 6.27 -15.97 10.02
CA LYS A 401 6.36 -17.06 9.03
C LYS A 401 6.38 -16.58 7.56
N MET A 402 7.06 -15.47 7.29
CA MET A 402 7.01 -14.81 5.99
C MET A 402 8.01 -15.36 4.95
N PHE A 403 8.74 -16.44 5.24
CA PHE A 403 9.72 -16.99 4.31
C PHE A 403 9.12 -17.55 3.01
N SER A 404 7.81 -17.79 2.94
CA SER A 404 7.14 -18.18 1.70
C SER A 404 6.73 -16.98 0.83
N ASN A 405 6.80 -15.75 1.35
CA ASN A 405 6.57 -14.55 0.55
C ASN A 405 7.73 -14.38 -0.44
N ASP A 406 7.41 -14.16 -1.73
CA ASP A 406 8.40 -14.17 -2.81
C ASP A 406 9.51 -13.13 -2.62
N PHE A 407 9.15 -11.90 -2.24
CA PHE A 407 10.12 -10.82 -1.99
C PHE A 407 11.08 -11.13 -0.84
N LEU A 408 10.65 -11.96 0.12
CA LEU A 408 11.39 -12.27 1.34
C LEU A 408 11.95 -13.69 1.36
N ASN A 409 11.73 -14.48 0.30
CA ASN A 409 12.05 -15.91 0.29
C ASN A 409 13.54 -16.15 0.51
N ASP A 410 14.40 -15.33 -0.10
CA ASP A 410 15.85 -15.46 0.00
C ASP A 410 16.40 -15.28 1.43
N PHE A 411 15.67 -14.59 2.33
CA PHE A 411 16.05 -14.50 3.75
C PHE A 411 16.09 -15.87 4.45
N LYS A 412 15.46 -16.91 3.88
CA LYS A 412 15.55 -18.28 4.38
C LYS A 412 16.99 -18.80 4.38
N LEU A 413 17.86 -18.29 3.50
CA LEU A 413 19.28 -18.68 3.42
C LEU A 413 20.07 -18.25 4.66
N ILE A 414 19.69 -17.14 5.29
CA ILE A 414 20.32 -16.61 6.50
C ILE A 414 19.48 -16.82 7.77
N ASN A 415 18.35 -17.54 7.66
CA ASN A 415 17.51 -17.94 8.80
C ASN A 415 18.14 -19.10 9.60
N LEU A 416 19.33 -18.89 10.16
CA LEU A 416 20.02 -19.87 11.00
C LEU A 416 20.03 -19.40 12.46
N TRP A 417 19.65 -20.29 13.39
CA TRP A 417 19.53 -19.96 14.80
C TRP A 417 20.83 -19.44 15.43
N PRO A 418 22.04 -19.89 15.06
CA PRO A 418 23.27 -19.31 15.63
C PRO A 418 23.49 -17.87 15.17
N LEU A 419 23.11 -17.54 13.93
CA LEU A 419 23.26 -16.18 13.41
C LEU A 419 22.41 -15.19 14.23
N ARG A 420 21.21 -15.60 14.65
CA ARG A 420 20.36 -14.82 15.54
C ARG A 420 20.83 -14.85 16.99
N ALA A 421 21.10 -16.04 17.54
CA ALA A 421 21.43 -16.22 18.95
C ALA A 421 22.76 -15.57 19.35
N PHE A 422 23.69 -15.40 18.41
CA PHE A 422 24.99 -14.76 18.65
C PHE A 422 25.11 -13.36 18.05
N GLY A 423 24.03 -12.79 17.51
CA GLY A 423 24.04 -11.44 16.94
C GLY A 423 25.01 -11.27 15.76
N LEU A 424 25.10 -12.28 14.89
CA LEU A 424 26.09 -12.31 13.78
C LEU A 424 25.54 -11.74 12.46
N LEU A 425 24.34 -11.17 12.49
CA LEU A 425 23.68 -10.60 11.30
C LEU A 425 23.94 -9.09 11.18
N GLY A 426 23.93 -8.36 12.30
CA GLY A 426 24.17 -6.93 12.36
C GLY A 426 25.14 -6.63 13.50
N THR A 427 26.37 -6.27 13.13
CA THR A 427 27.40 -5.74 14.04
C THR A 427 27.95 -4.45 13.49
#